data_AF-A0A938SKE0-F1
#
_entry.id   AF-A0A938SKE0-F1
#
_cell.length_a   1.000
_cell.length_b   1.000
_cell.length_c   1.000
_cell.angle_alpha   90.00
_cell.angle_beta   90.00
_cell.angle_gamma   90.00
#
_symmetry.space_group_name_H-M   'P 1'
#
loop_
_entity.id
_entity.type
_entity.pdbx_description
1 polymer ?
#
loop_
_entity_poly.entity_id
_entity_poly.type
_entity_poly.pdbx_seq_one_letter_code
_entity_poly.pdbx_strand_id
1 'polypeptide(L)'
;MTLAVCRAAGAAKTRDEVTWAGGTWAEWQKRGENRHSHYADPLFENADQGDFTLRAESPALALGFQPIDLSQVGPWIKTGPNP
;
A
#
# COMPACT_ATOMS: atom_id res chain seq x y z
N MET A 1 1.38 6.68 12.76
CA MET A 1 0.87 5.40 12.22
C MET A 1 1.28 5.37 10.77
N THR A 2 2.27 4.54 10.41
CA THR A 2 2.74 4.42 9.04
C THR A 2 2.21 3.10 8.51
N LEU A 3 1.33 3.14 7.51
CA LEU A 3 0.90 1.91 6.83
C LEU A 3 2.05 1.40 5.95
N ALA A 4 2.49 0.17 6.20
CA ALA A 4 3.24 -0.60 5.23
C ALA A 4 2.23 -1.42 4.42
N VAL A 5 1.69 -0.80 3.37
CA VAL A 5 0.74 -1.45 2.46
C VAL A 5 1.49 -2.51 1.65
N CYS A 6 1.04 -3.77 1.73
CA CYS A 6 1.52 -4.83 0.85
C CYS A 6 0.31 -5.52 0.19
N ARG A 7 -0.09 -5.01 -0.99
CA ARG A 7 -0.15 -5.75 -2.28
C ARG A 7 -0.97 -4.99 -3.34
N ALA A 8 -0.34 -4.79 -4.51
CA ALA A 8 -0.97 -4.79 -5.82
C ALA A 8 -0.67 -6.16 -6.45
N ALA A 9 -1.68 -6.81 -7.02
CA ALA A 9 -1.72 -8.10 -7.74
C ALA A 9 -0.42 -8.96 -7.87
N GLY A 10 -0.55 -10.28 -7.58
CA GLY A 10 0.55 -11.29 -7.64
C GLY A 10 1.09 -11.75 -6.27
N ALA A 11 1.20 -13.07 -6.05
CA ALA A 11 1.26 -13.75 -4.72
C ALA A 11 2.19 -13.04 -3.72
N ALA A 12 1.60 -12.25 -2.80
CA ALA A 12 2.36 -11.58 -1.77
C ALA A 12 2.90 -12.63 -0.80
N LYS A 13 4.21 -12.56 -0.54
CA LYS A 13 4.84 -13.33 0.52
C LYS A 13 4.14 -13.02 1.84
N THR A 14 3.92 -14.04 2.65
CA THR A 14 3.42 -13.80 4.00
C THR A 14 4.47 -12.99 4.77
N ARG A 15 4.04 -12.18 5.74
CA ARG A 15 4.92 -11.30 6.53
C ARG A 15 6.16 -12.02 7.08
N ASP A 16 6.00 -13.30 7.41
CA ASP A 16 7.01 -14.14 8.04
C ASP A 16 7.99 -14.76 7.01
N GLU A 17 7.63 -14.78 5.73
CA GLU A 17 8.51 -15.18 4.61
C GLU A 17 9.42 -14.04 4.12
N VAL A 18 9.16 -12.81 4.55
CA VAL A 18 9.97 -11.64 4.21
C VAL A 18 11.12 -11.51 5.20
N THR A 19 12.33 -11.30 4.68
CA THR A 19 13.51 -10.98 5.51
C THR A 19 13.57 -9.47 5.78
N TRP A 20 13.44 -9.08 7.04
CA TRP A 20 13.41 -7.70 7.52
C TRP A 20 14.77 -7.29 8.08
N ALA A 21 15.58 -6.58 7.28
CA ALA A 21 16.93 -6.14 7.66
C ALA A 21 17.79 -7.27 8.28
N GLY A 22 17.75 -8.44 7.63
CA GLY A 22 18.48 -9.64 8.04
C GLY A 22 17.82 -10.45 9.16
N GLY A 23 16.57 -10.18 9.53
CA GLY A 23 15.83 -10.94 10.55
C GLY A 23 14.34 -11.11 10.24
N THR A 24 13.59 -11.58 11.22
CA THR A 24 12.13 -11.75 11.18
C THR A 24 11.40 -10.43 11.44
N TRP A 25 10.11 -10.38 11.12
CA TRP A 25 9.26 -9.22 11.45
C TRP A 25 9.25 -8.90 12.95
N ALA A 26 9.23 -9.92 13.80
CA ALA A 26 9.23 -9.73 15.25
C ALA A 26 10.55 -9.09 15.74
N GLU A 27 11.69 -9.50 15.18
CA GLU A 27 13.00 -8.90 15.47
C GLU A 27 13.08 -7.46 14.96
N TRP A 28 12.50 -7.20 13.78
CA TRP A 28 12.38 -5.86 13.23
C TRP A 28 11.57 -4.93 14.15
N GLN A 29 10.42 -5.39 14.65
CA GLN A 29 9.63 -4.63 15.61
C GLN A 29 10.34 -4.41 16.95
N LYS A 30 11.11 -5.40 17.43
CA LYS A 30 11.93 -5.26 18.64
C LYS A 30 13.02 -4.19 18.51
N ARG A 31 13.54 -3.96 17.30
CA ARG A 31 14.50 -2.88 17.02
C ARG A 31 13.87 -1.47 17.07
N GLY A 32 12.55 -1.38 17.22
CA GLY A 32 11.82 -0.11 17.29
C GLY A 32 11.12 0.28 15.98
N GLU A 33 11.34 -0.50 14.93
CA GLU A 33 10.85 -0.23 13.60
C GLU A 33 9.43 -0.77 13.41
N ASN A 34 8.58 -0.05 12.68
CA ASN A 34 7.26 -0.57 12.26
C ASN A 34 6.38 -1.17 13.39
N ARG A 35 6.55 -0.72 14.64
CA ARG A 35 5.82 -1.23 15.81
C ARG A 35 4.31 -0.99 15.75
N HIS A 36 3.90 0.04 15.02
CA HIS A 36 2.50 0.43 14.82
C HIS A 36 2.09 0.33 13.35
N SER A 37 2.86 -0.41 12.56
CA SER A 37 2.56 -0.65 11.15
C SER A 37 1.79 -1.96 11.01
N HIS A 38 0.81 -1.96 10.12
CA HIS A 38 0.05 -3.15 9.76
C HIS A 38 0.57 -3.69 8.43
N TYR A 39 0.82 -5.00 8.35
CA TYR A 39 1.17 -5.70 7.11
C TYR A 39 -0.04 -6.52 6.65
N ALA A 40 -0.77 -6.00 5.67
CA ALA A 40 -1.99 -6.62 5.14
C ALA A 40 -2.22 -6.21 3.67
N ASP A 41 -3.02 -7.02 2.98
CA ASP A 41 -3.45 -6.75 1.61
C ASP A 41 -4.48 -5.60 1.60
N PRO A 42 -4.22 -4.50 0.88
CA PRO A 42 -5.17 -3.38 0.77
C PRO A 42 -6.40 -3.72 -0.07
N LEU A 43 -6.43 -4.82 -0.82
CA LEU A 43 -7.54 -5.21 -1.70
C LEU A 43 -7.88 -4.13 -2.74
N PHE A 44 -6.91 -3.82 -3.61
CA PHE A 44 -7.17 -2.94 -4.76
C PHE A 44 -8.12 -3.61 -5.78
N GLU A 45 -8.92 -2.81 -6.46
CA GLU A 45 -9.86 -3.29 -7.48
C GLU A 45 -9.12 -3.88 -8.69
N ASN A 46 -8.14 -3.14 -9.26
CA ASN A 46 -7.36 -3.62 -10.40
C ASN A 46 -5.99 -2.94 -10.51
N ALA A 47 -5.12 -3.25 -9.55
CA ALA A 47 -3.81 -2.62 -9.47
C ALA A 47 -2.87 -2.95 -10.64
N ASP A 48 -3.05 -4.09 -11.33
CA ASP A 48 -2.29 -4.44 -12.54
C ASP A 48 -2.54 -3.45 -13.68
N GLN A 49 -3.75 -2.89 -13.75
CA GLN A 49 -4.14 -1.90 -14.75
C GLN A 49 -4.02 -0.46 -14.22
N GLY A 50 -3.44 -0.28 -13.03
CA GLY A 50 -3.27 1.04 -12.40
C GLY A 50 -4.51 1.56 -11.68
N ASP A 51 -5.53 0.72 -11.47
CA ASP A 51 -6.67 1.05 -10.63
C ASP A 51 -6.35 0.71 -9.16
N PHE A 52 -5.96 1.73 -8.42
CA PHE A 52 -5.65 1.65 -7.00
C PHE A 52 -6.84 2.03 -6.10
N THR A 53 -8.07 1.96 -6.63
CA THR A 53 -9.27 2.07 -5.79
C THR A 53 -9.34 0.88 -4.83
N LEU A 54 -9.78 1.15 -3.60
CA LEU A 54 -9.89 0.13 -2.56
C LEU A 54 -11.28 -0.51 -2.59
N ARG A 55 -11.32 -1.83 -2.49
CA ARG A 55 -12.56 -2.56 -2.25
C ARG A 55 -13.17 -2.20 -0.91
N ALA A 56 -14.49 -2.34 -0.78
CA ALA A 56 -15.23 -2.01 0.45
C ALA A 56 -14.74 -2.83 1.67
N GLU A 57 -14.25 -4.05 1.44
CA GLU A 57 -13.69 -4.93 2.47
C GLU A 57 -12.22 -4.63 2.82
N SER A 58 -11.64 -3.57 2.25
CA SER A 58 -10.24 -3.22 2.47
C SER A 58 -9.94 -2.95 3.95
N PRO A 59 -8.91 -3.58 4.53
CA PRO A 59 -8.49 -3.29 5.90
C PRO A 59 -7.97 -1.85 6.06
N ALA A 60 -7.58 -1.18 4.98
CA ALA A 60 -7.17 0.22 5.03
C ALA A 60 -8.33 1.14 5.44
N LEU A 61 -9.54 0.87 4.95
CA LEU A 61 -10.74 1.65 5.29
C LEU A 61 -11.07 1.53 6.78
N ALA A 62 -10.91 0.33 7.36
CA ALA A 62 -11.10 0.11 8.80
C ALA A 62 -10.08 0.86 9.67
N LEU A 63 -8.88 1.14 9.14
CA LEU A 63 -7.85 1.94 9.79
C LEU A 63 -8.08 3.45 9.65
N GLY A 64 -9.17 3.87 8.97
CA GLY A 64 -9.51 5.27 8.75
C GLY A 64 -8.84 5.89 7.52
N PHE A 65 -8.28 5.08 6.62
CA PHE A 65 -7.79 5.57 5.34
C PHE A 65 -8.93 6.19 4.53
N GLN A 66 -8.72 7.40 4.02
CA GLN A 66 -9.65 8.09 3.15
C GLN A 66 -9.10 8.05 1.72
N PRO A 67 -9.76 7.34 0.78
CA PRO A 67 -9.34 7.34 -0.62
C PRO A 67 -9.24 8.76 -1.16
N ILE A 68 -8.13 9.05 -1.83
CA ILE A 68 -7.91 10.35 -2.46
C ILE A 68 -8.67 10.37 -3.77
N ASP A 69 -9.45 11.43 -4.01
CA ASP A 69 -10.08 11.66 -5.31
C ASP A 69 -9.00 12.00 -6.35
N LEU A 70 -8.66 11.02 -7.19
CA LEU A 70 -7.64 11.15 -8.21
C LEU A 70 -8.04 12.06 -9.39
N SER A 71 -9.31 12.48 -9.48
CA SER A 71 -9.77 13.36 -10.56
C SER A 71 -9.16 14.77 -10.47
N GLN A 72 -8.77 15.19 -9.26
CA GLN A 72 -8.29 16.54 -8.95
C GLN A 72 -6.80 16.59 -8.58
N VAL A 73 -6.06 15.48 -8.66
CA VAL A 73 -4.65 15.42 -8.25
C VAL A 73 -3.70 15.46 -9.44
N GLY A 74 -2.56 16.12 -9.25
CA GLY A 74 -1.49 16.23 -10.24
C GLY A 74 -1.70 17.37 -11.25
N PRO A 75 -0.68 17.68 -12.07
CA PRO A 75 -0.83 18.64 -13.15
C PRO A 75 -1.77 18.06 -14.20
N TRP A 76 -2.96 18.65 -14.33
CA TRP A 76 -3.89 18.35 -15.43
C TRP A 76 -3.48 18.99 -16.76
N ILE A 77 -2.27 19.57 -16.80
CA ILE A 77 -1.68 20.13 -17.99
C ILE A 77 -1.03 18.99 -18.76
N LYS A 78 -1.54 18.73 -19.97
CA LYS A 78 -0.74 18.04 -20.97
C LYS A 78 0.51 18.88 -21.20
N THR A 79 1.64 18.44 -20.66
CA THR A 79 2.91 19.16 -20.80
C THR A 79 3.30 19.18 -22.28
N GLY A 80 3.10 20.34 -22.91
CA GLY A 80 3.61 20.69 -24.22
C GLY A 80 2.68 20.38 -25.41
N PRO A 81 2.78 21.15 -26.50
CA PRO A 81 2.19 20.75 -27.78
C PRO A 81 2.86 19.46 -28.25
N ASN A 82 2.04 18.45 -28.52
CA ASN A 82 2.46 17.25 -29.23
C ASN A 82 2.86 17.65 -30.66
N PRO A 83 4.10 17.40 -31.14
CA PRO A 83 4.41 17.54 -32.55
C PRO A 83 3.62 16.54 -33.41
#